data_AF-A0A7J2NTD6-F1
#
_entry.id   AF-A0A7J2NTD6-F1
#
_cell.length_a   1.000
_cell.length_b   1.000
_cell.length_c   1.000
_cell.angle_alpha   90.00
_cell.angle_beta   90.00
_cell.angle_gamma   90.00
#
_symmetry.space_group_name_H-M   'P 1'
#
loop_
_entity.id
_entity.type
_entity.pdbx_description
1 polymer ?
#
loop_
_entity_poly.entity_id
_entity_poly.type
_entity_poly.pdbx_seq_one_letter_code
_entity_poly.pdbx_strand_id
1 'polypeptide(L)'
;MEIIMHRIVGLWFYIFTGLLFPLSFYLVYKRKIVRFGLICFGIAVAINIVWELSLVLLGLRFHSSSFAVLQMIYQSLTEFGPPFMISLLIMEKLNIVSLRRFEDAGRH
;
A
#
# COMPACT_ATOMS: atom_id res chain seq x y z
N MET A 1 -13.32 -24.87 12.67
CA MET A 1 -12.52 -25.01 11.44
C MET A 1 -12.45 -23.68 10.67
N GLU A 2 -13.55 -22.94 10.55
CA GLU A 2 -13.58 -21.60 9.92
C GLU A 2 -12.65 -20.55 10.57
N ILE A 3 -12.54 -20.51 11.90
CA ILE A 3 -11.67 -19.54 12.61
C ILE A 3 -10.19 -19.75 12.25
N ILE A 4 -9.76 -21.01 12.08
CA ILE A 4 -8.39 -21.34 11.68
C ILE A 4 -8.17 -20.94 10.22
N MET A 5 -9.15 -21.17 9.35
CA MET A 5 -9.08 -20.80 7.94
C MET A 5 -9.00 -19.27 7.75
N HIS A 6 -9.81 -18.49 8.47
CA HIS A 6 -9.73 -17.02 8.46
C HIS A 6 -8.37 -16.49 8.94
N ARG A 7 -7.78 -17.12 9.96
CA ARG A 7 -6.48 -16.73 10.49
C ARG A 7 -5.35 -17.00 9.50
N ILE A 8 -5.43 -18.11 8.76
CA ILE A 8 -4.47 -18.50 7.73
C ILE A 8 -4.58 -17.57 6.52
N VAL A 9 -5.80 -17.29 6.04
CA VAL A 9 -6.04 -16.37 4.91
C VAL A 9 -5.55 -14.97 5.22
N GLY A 10 -5.81 -14.46 6.44
CA GLY A 10 -5.29 -13.17 6.90
C GLY A 10 -3.76 -13.14 6.90
N LEU A 11 -3.10 -14.20 7.37
CA LEU A 11 -1.64 -14.30 7.39
C LEU A 11 -1.05 -14.25 5.96
N TRP A 12 -1.61 -15.02 5.04
CA TRP A 12 -1.16 -14.99 3.64
C TRP A 12 -1.35 -13.62 3.02
N PHE A 13 -2.49 -12.98 3.26
CA PHE A 13 -2.74 -11.63 2.76
C PHE A 13 -1.67 -10.63 3.23
N TYR A 14 -1.33 -10.62 4.52
CA TYR A 14 -0.27 -9.75 5.05
C TYR A 14 1.12 -10.07 4.47
N ILE A 15 1.44 -11.34 4.27
CA ILE A 15 2.70 -11.74 3.63
C ILE A 15 2.74 -11.22 2.18
N PHE A 16 1.66 -11.39 1.42
CA PHE A 16 1.58 -10.92 0.05
C PHE A 16 1.67 -9.40 -0.05
N THR A 17 0.94 -8.64 0.77
CA THR A 17 1.02 -7.16 0.78
C THR A 17 2.39 -6.68 1.23
N GLY A 18 3.01 -7.38 2.18
CA GLY A 18 4.41 -7.17 2.58
C GLY A 18 5.40 -7.37 1.43
N LEU A 19 5.20 -8.36 0.55
CA LEU A 19 6.04 -8.59 -0.63
C LEU A 19 5.80 -7.56 -1.74
N LEU A 20 4.56 -7.06 -1.88
CA LEU A 20 4.24 -6.00 -2.83
C LEU A 20 4.92 -4.67 -2.47
N PHE A 21 5.22 -4.45 -1.19
CA PHE A 21 5.89 -3.26 -0.71
C PHE A 21 7.26 -3.03 -1.39
N PRO A 22 8.29 -3.87 -1.23
CA PRO A 22 9.58 -3.65 -1.92
C PRO A 22 9.43 -3.68 -3.45
N LEU A 23 8.48 -4.48 -3.97
CA LEU A 23 8.23 -4.56 -5.40
C LEU A 23 7.71 -3.23 -5.98
N SER A 24 6.78 -2.55 -5.30
CA SER A 24 6.23 -1.28 -5.79
C SER A 24 7.30 -0.19 -5.87
N PHE A 25 8.15 -0.11 -4.85
CA PHE A 25 9.28 0.82 -4.82
C PHE A 25 10.31 0.50 -5.89
N TYR A 26 10.62 -0.79 -6.10
CA TYR A 26 11.51 -1.23 -7.18
C TYR A 26 10.97 -0.84 -8.57
N LEU A 27 9.66 -1.02 -8.81
CA LEU A 27 9.04 -0.68 -10.10
C LEU A 27 9.01 0.83 -10.35
N VAL A 28 8.71 1.63 -9.32
CA VAL A 28 8.74 3.09 -9.38
C VAL A 28 10.16 3.62 -9.60
N TYR A 29 11.16 3.01 -8.95
CA TYR A 29 12.57 3.29 -9.22
C TYR A 29 12.96 2.97 -10.65
N LYS A 30 12.57 1.80 -11.16
CA LYS A 30 12.83 1.37 -12.54
C LYS A 30 12.18 2.30 -13.58
N ARG A 31 11.00 2.87 -13.28
CA ARG A 31 10.33 3.88 -14.11
C ARG A 31 10.82 5.31 -13.88
N LYS A 32 11.78 5.53 -12.97
CA LYS A 32 12.34 6.85 -12.65
C LYS A 32 11.28 7.88 -12.24
N ILE A 33 10.24 7.45 -11.54
CA ILE A 33 9.17 8.34 -11.04
C ILE A 33 9.16 8.35 -9.50
N VAL A 34 10.34 8.34 -8.89
CA VAL A 34 10.50 8.07 -7.45
C VAL A 34 9.81 9.13 -6.61
N ARG A 35 10.00 10.41 -6.93
CA ARG A 35 9.37 11.50 -6.19
C ARG A 35 7.84 11.43 -6.26
N PHE A 36 7.31 11.26 -7.47
CA PHE A 36 5.88 11.13 -7.68
C PHE A 36 5.31 9.89 -6.99
N GLY A 37 5.99 8.75 -7.13
CA GLY A 37 5.62 7.51 -6.47
C GLY A 37 5.60 7.62 -4.94
N LEU A 38 6.57 8.32 -4.35
CA LEU A 38 6.60 8.61 -2.90
C LEU A 38 5.44 9.49 -2.45
N ILE A 39 5.08 10.51 -3.23
CA ILE A 39 3.92 11.37 -2.94
C ILE A 39 2.63 10.54 -3.00
N CYS A 40 2.44 9.78 -4.08
CA CYS A 40 1.30 8.89 -4.24
C CYS A 40 1.21 7.87 -3.10
N PHE A 41 2.34 7.27 -2.72
CA PHE A 41 2.44 6.36 -1.59
C PHE A 41 2.03 7.04 -0.29
N GLY A 42 2.59 8.21 0.02
CA GLY A 42 2.28 8.95 1.24
C GLY A 42 0.80 9.32 1.35
N ILE A 43 0.19 9.77 0.25
CA ILE A 43 -1.26 10.07 0.19
C ILE A 43 -2.08 8.79 0.41
N ALA A 44 -1.73 7.70 -0.27
CA ALA A 44 -2.43 6.42 -0.13
C ALA A 44 -2.37 5.90 1.32
N VAL A 45 -1.21 5.99 1.96
CA VAL A 45 -1.02 5.61 3.37
C VAL A 45 -1.84 6.51 4.29
N ALA A 46 -1.84 7.83 4.07
CA ALA A 46 -2.61 8.76 4.88
C ALA A 46 -4.12 8.49 4.79
N ILE A 47 -4.64 8.24 3.58
CA ILE A 47 -6.03 7.84 3.36
C ILE A 47 -6.33 6.55 4.12
N ASN A 48 -5.44 5.55 4.04
CA ASN A 48 -5.65 4.28 4.73
C ASN A 48 -5.63 4.45 6.26
N ILE A 49 -4.75 5.29 6.80
CA ILE A 49 -4.76 5.60 8.24
C ILE A 49 -6.09 6.22 8.67
N VAL A 50 -6.61 7.18 7.91
CA VAL A 50 -7.91 7.81 8.21
C VAL A 50 -9.05 6.79 8.13
N TRP A 51 -9.00 5.90 7.14
CA TRP A 51 -9.95 4.80 6.99
C TRP A 51 -9.91 3.82 8.17
N GLU A 52 -8.72 3.35 8.54
CA GLU A 52 -8.51 2.44 9.67
C GLU A 52 -8.97 3.08 10.99
N LEU A 53 -8.64 4.35 11.21
CA LEU A 53 -9.07 5.08 12.40
C LEU A 53 -10.59 5.21 12.44
N SER A 54 -11.23 5.47 11.31
CA SER A 54 -12.70 5.55 11.20
C SER A 54 -13.36 4.21 11.54
N LEU A 55 -12.81 3.10 11.04
CA LEU A 55 -13.31 1.76 11.36
C LEU A 55 -13.17 1.41 12.84
N VAL A 56 -12.05 1.82 13.45
CA VAL A 56 -11.83 1.63 14.90
C VAL A 56 -12.81 2.47 15.71
N LEU A 57 -13.03 3.74 15.34
CA LEU A 57 -13.98 4.63 16.03
C LEU A 57 -15.42 4.14 15.94
N LEU A 58 -15.80 3.55 14.80
CA LEU A 58 -17.13 2.95 14.60
C LEU A 58 -17.28 1.57 15.26
N GLY A 59 -16.25 1.05 15.92
CA GLY A 59 -16.26 -0.28 16.53
C GLY A 59 -16.36 -1.43 15.52
N LEU A 60 -16.10 -1.17 14.24
CA LEU A 60 -16.12 -2.16 13.16
C LEU A 60 -14.82 -2.96 13.10
N ARG A 61 -13.75 -2.47 13.73
CA ARG A 61 -12.44 -3.10 13.72
C ARG A 61 -11.82 -3.15 15.11
N PHE A 62 -11.51 -4.36 15.56
CA PHE A 62 -10.95 -4.61 16.89
C PHE A 62 -9.47 -4.97 16.78
N HIS A 63 -8.60 -4.12 17.35
CA HIS A 63 -7.19 -4.43 17.54
C HIS A 63 -6.95 -4.79 19.01
N SER A 64 -7.16 -6.06 19.37
CA SER A 64 -7.20 -6.52 20.77
C SER A 64 -5.83 -6.75 21.43
N SER A 65 -4.73 -6.13 20.97
CA SER A 65 -3.39 -6.42 21.54
C SER A 65 -2.50 -5.18 21.74
N SER A 66 -1.49 -5.32 22.61
CA SER A 66 -0.44 -4.33 22.83
C SER A 66 0.37 -3.95 21.57
N PHE A 67 0.19 -4.69 20.47
CA PHE A 67 0.78 -4.41 19.15
C PHE A 67 -0.20 -3.77 18.15
N ALA A 68 -1.39 -3.37 18.60
CA ALA A 68 -2.43 -2.76 17.78
C ALA A 68 -1.91 -1.62 16.90
N VAL A 69 -1.15 -0.69 17.48
CA VAL A 69 -0.59 0.47 16.77
C VAL A 69 0.39 0.05 15.68
N LEU A 70 1.27 -0.92 15.99
CA LEU A 70 2.25 -1.42 15.02
C LEU A 70 1.56 -2.15 13.87
N GLN A 71 0.52 -2.93 14.18
CA GLN A 71 -0.28 -3.63 13.19
C GLN A 71 -1.04 -2.64 12.28
N MET A 72 -1.63 -1.58 12.86
CA MET A 72 -2.27 -0.51 12.08
C MET A 72 -1.28 0.21 11.15
N ILE A 73 -0.08 0.51 11.64
CA ILE A 73 0.97 1.14 10.83
C ILE A 73 1.39 0.21 9.68
N TYR A 74 1.67 -1.06 9.99
CA TYR A 74 2.05 -2.06 9.00
C TYR A 74 0.98 -2.21 7.92
N GLN A 75 -0.27 -2.37 8.34
CA GLN A 75 -1.45 -2.46 7.48
C GLN A 75 -1.59 -1.21 6.60
N SER A 76 -1.48 -0.03 7.19
CA SER A 76 -1.56 1.24 6.47
C SER A 76 -0.50 1.36 5.37
N LEU A 77 0.73 0.94 5.69
CA LEU A 77 1.89 1.00 4.79
C LEU A 77 1.85 -0.05 3.68
N THR A 78 1.30 -1.24 3.93
CA THR A 78 1.44 -2.39 3.01
C THR A 78 0.19 -2.65 2.17
N GLU A 79 -1.00 -2.33 2.67
CA GLU A 79 -2.25 -2.75 2.01
C GLU A 79 -2.76 -1.78 0.96
N PHE A 80 -2.43 -0.49 1.06
CA PHE A 80 -2.97 0.52 0.15
C PHE A 80 -1.90 1.18 -0.71
N GLY A 81 -0.77 1.57 -0.11
CA GLY A 81 0.33 2.24 -0.81
C GLY A 81 0.91 1.42 -1.99
N PRO A 82 1.44 0.21 -1.76
CA PRO A 82 2.08 -0.58 -2.80
C PRO A 82 1.11 -1.02 -3.92
N PRO A 83 -0.09 -1.55 -3.63
CA PRO A 83 -1.06 -1.88 -4.68
C PRO A 83 -1.48 -0.66 -5.51
N PHE A 84 -1.63 0.51 -4.89
CA PHE A 84 -1.96 1.75 -5.60
C PHE A 84 -0.85 2.17 -6.58
N MET A 85 0.40 2.17 -6.13
CA MET A 85 1.55 2.47 -7.00
C MET A 85 1.66 1.50 -8.18
N ILE A 86 1.48 0.20 -7.93
CA ILE A 86 1.51 -0.82 -8.99
C ILE A 86 0.36 -0.60 -9.97
N SER A 87 -0.83 -0.27 -9.48
CA SER A 87 -2.00 0.01 -10.32
C SER A 87 -1.77 1.22 -11.22
N LEU A 88 -1.16 2.30 -10.71
CA LEU A 88 -0.75 3.46 -11.50
C LEU A 88 0.18 3.08 -12.66
N LEU A 89 1.17 2.21 -12.40
CA LEU A 89 2.08 1.71 -13.43
C LEU A 89 1.40 0.82 -14.46
N ILE A 90 0.42 0.01 -14.04
CA ILE A 90 -0.39 -0.80 -14.96
C ILE A 90 -1.27 0.10 -15.82
N MET A 91 -1.92 1.10 -15.25
CA MET A 91 -2.73 2.09 -15.98
C MET A 91 -1.89 2.86 -17.01
N GLU A 92 -0.64 3.17 -16.68
CA GLU A 92 0.30 3.73 -17.64
C GLU A 92 0.56 2.77 -18.80
N LYS A 93 0.82 1.50 -18.51
CA LYS A 93 1.06 0.46 -19.54
C LYS A 93 -0.16 0.22 -20.43
N LEU A 94 -1.36 0.44 -19.92
CA LEU A 94 -2.62 0.36 -20.66
C LEU A 94 -2.97 1.66 -21.42
N ASN A 95 -2.08 2.67 -21.41
CA ASN A 95 -2.30 4.00 -22.01
C ASN A 95 -3.52 4.76 -21.45
N ILE A 96 -3.95 4.44 -20.22
CA ILE A 96 -5.05 5.16 -19.55
C ILE A 96 -4.53 6.49 -18.99
N VAL A 97 -3.30 6.50 -18.47
CA VAL A 97 -2.66 7.68 -17.89
C VAL A 97 -1.23 7.79 -18.40
N SER A 98 -0.73 9.01 -18.63
CA SER A 98 0.68 9.24 -18.98
C SER A 98 1.46 9.72 -17.77
N LEU A 99 2.43 8.93 -17.28
CA LEU A 99 3.31 9.32 -16.17
C LEU A 99 4.59 10.02 -16.63
N ARG A 100 4.79 10.18 -17.95
CA ARG A 100 6.00 10.76 -18.57
C ARG A 100 6.39 12.14 -18.04
N ARG A 101 5.40 12.96 -17.65
CA ARG A 101 5.62 14.30 -17.09
C ARG A 101 6.15 14.30 -15.65
N PHE A 102 6.03 13.16 -14.97
CA PHE A 102 6.47 12.95 -13.59
C PHE A 102 7.78 12.15 -13.52
N GLU A 103 8.36 11.81 -14.67
CA GLU A 103 9.70 11.23 -14.73
C GLU A 103 10.67 12.22 -14.10
N ASP A 104 11.46 11.73 -13.15
CA ASP A 104 12.51 12.48 -12.48
C ASP A 104 13.53 12.87 -13.56
N ALA A 105 13.38 14.08 -14.10
CA ALA A 105 14.22 14.61 -15.16
C ALA A 105 15.69 14.52 -14.73
N GLY A 106 16.44 13.63 -15.39
CA GLY A 106 17.89 13.55 -15.36
C GLY A 106 18.54 13.54 -13.98
N ARG A 107 18.61 12.37 -13.34
CA ARG A 107 19.76 12.04 -12.49
C ARG A 107 20.38 10.75 -12.99
N HIS A 108 21.35 10.94 -13.89
CA HIS A 108 22.47 10.03 -14.09
C HIS A 108 23.41 10.13 -12.89
#